data_AF-A0A1H6F6I5-F1
#
_entry.id   AF-A0A1H6F6I5-F1
#
_cell.length_a   1.000
_cell.length_b   1.000
_cell.length_c   1.000
_cell.angle_alpha   90.00
_cell.angle_beta   90.00
_cell.angle_gamma   90.00
#
_symmetry.space_group_name_H-M   'P 1'
#
loop_
_entity.id
_entity.type
_entity.pdbx_description
1 polymer ?
#
loop_
_entity_poly.entity_id
_entity_poly.type
_entity_poly.pdbx_seq_one_letter_code
_entity_poly.pdbx_strand_id
1 'polypeptide(L)'
;MPSSSTSSKEFARRLDSHPALKARMESILNLVEGVGNDVKKADEAERQAIEELRRMGNEVLTDWASQRLVRSEEELRVSQPKVQRSGEKNFIGTLHLEK
;
A
#
# COMPACT_ATOMS: atom_id res chain seq x y z
N MET A 1 -17.74 10.43 -28.01
CA MET A 1 -17.73 9.77 -26.68
C MET A 1 -16.45 8.94 -26.58
N PRO A 2 -15.42 9.32 -25.83
CA PRO A 2 -14.26 8.45 -25.66
C PRO A 2 -14.64 7.27 -24.75
N SER A 3 -14.84 6.14 -25.43
CA SER A 3 -14.65 4.74 -25.01
C SER A 3 -14.18 4.47 -23.58
N SER A 4 -15.08 3.85 -22.81
CA SER A 4 -14.81 3.18 -21.52
C SER A 4 -13.62 2.21 -21.52
N SER A 5 -13.17 1.74 -22.69
CA SER A 5 -12.04 0.82 -22.85
C SER A 5 -10.66 1.44 -22.59
N THR A 6 -10.47 2.74 -22.84
CA THR A 6 -9.20 3.43 -22.54
C THR A 6 -9.01 3.58 -21.03
N SER A 7 -10.10 3.83 -20.31
CA SER A 7 -10.11 3.97 -18.85
C SER A 7 -9.72 2.67 -18.15
N SER A 8 -10.22 1.52 -18.64
CA SER A 8 -9.94 0.21 -18.03
C SER A 8 -8.46 -0.20 -18.14
N LYS A 9 -7.82 -0.01 -19.31
CA LYS A 9 -6.38 -0.30 -19.46
C LYS A 9 -5.51 0.62 -18.63
N GLU A 10 -5.83 1.91 -18.56
CA GLU A 10 -5.07 2.86 -17.75
C GLU A 10 -5.24 2.57 -16.26
N PHE A 11 -6.43 2.18 -15.83
CA PHE A 11 -6.68 1.73 -14.47
C PHE A 11 -5.84 0.51 -14.10
N ALA A 12 -5.83 -0.53 -14.95
CA ALA A 12 -5.00 -1.72 -14.74
C ALA A 12 -3.51 -1.37 -14.67
N ARG A 13 -3.03 -0.51 -15.57
CA ARG A 13 -1.63 -0.05 -15.58
C ARG A 13 -1.25 0.68 -14.30
N ARG A 14 -2.14 1.52 -13.77
CA ARG A 14 -1.92 2.20 -12.48
C ARG A 14 -1.90 1.21 -11.33
N LEU A 15 -2.75 0.19 -11.37
CA LEU A 15 -2.83 -0.84 -10.35
C LEU A 15 -1.59 -1.74 -10.33
N ASP A 16 -0.96 -1.98 -11.48
CA ASP A 16 0.32 -2.70 -11.57
C ASP A 16 1.46 -1.99 -10.81
N SER A 17 1.41 -0.66 -10.68
CA SER A 17 2.34 0.11 -9.86
C SER A 17 2.08 -0.02 -8.34
N HIS A 18 0.97 -0.65 -7.95
CA HIS A 18 0.54 -0.84 -6.55
C HIS A 18 0.16 -2.31 -6.30
N PRO A 19 1.14 -3.24 -6.29
CA PRO A 19 0.89 -4.68 -6.25
C PRO A 19 0.11 -5.15 -5.02
N ALA A 20 0.28 -4.50 -3.87
CA ALA A 20 -0.51 -4.79 -2.67
C ALA A 20 -2.00 -4.46 -2.87
N LEU A 21 -2.29 -3.25 -3.37
CA LEU A 21 -3.66 -2.82 -3.69
C LEU A 21 -4.30 -3.70 -4.78
N LYS A 22 -3.52 -4.12 -5.78
CA LYS A 22 -3.98 -5.05 -6.82
C LYS A 22 -4.46 -6.37 -6.24
N ALA A 23 -3.64 -7.02 -5.41
CA ALA A 23 -3.98 -8.29 -4.77
C ALA A 23 -5.24 -8.17 -3.89
N ARG A 24 -5.44 -7.04 -3.20
CA ARG A 24 -6.67 -6.78 -2.43
C ARG A 24 -7.90 -6.63 -3.29
N MET A 25 -7.81 -5.89 -4.40
CA MET A 25 -8.94 -5.77 -5.33
C MET A 25 -9.33 -7.14 -5.91
N GLU A 26 -8.35 -8.00 -6.21
CA GLU A 26 -8.60 -9.38 -6.61
C GLU A 26 -9.28 -10.20 -5.50
N SER A 27 -8.84 -10.07 -4.23
CA SER A 27 -9.53 -10.72 -3.09
C SER A 27 -10.97 -10.25 -2.90
N ILE A 28 -11.25 -8.95 -3.06
CA ILE A 28 -12.61 -8.40 -2.96
C ILE A 28 -13.48 -8.91 -4.12
N LEU A 29 -12.94 -8.98 -5.34
CA LEU A 29 -13.64 -9.55 -6.49
C LEU A 29 -13.97 -11.03 -6.27
N ASN A 30 -13.03 -11.83 -5.77
CA ASN A 30 -13.29 -13.23 -5.44
C ASN A 30 -14.40 -13.38 -4.39
N LEU A 31 -14.47 -12.48 -3.41
CA LEU A 31 -15.55 -12.46 -2.41
C LEU A 31 -16.91 -12.17 -3.06
N VAL A 32 -16.97 -11.20 -3.98
CA VAL A 32 -18.21 -10.84 -4.71
C VAL A 32 -18.65 -11.95 -5.67
N GLU A 33 -17.71 -12.57 -6.36
CA GLU A 33 -17.97 -13.66 -7.31
C GLU A 33 -18.27 -14.99 -6.60
N GLY A 34 -18.10 -15.04 -5.27
CA GLY A 34 -18.29 -16.26 -4.47
C GLY A 34 -17.24 -17.33 -4.76
N VAL A 35 -16.10 -16.96 -5.36
CA VAL A 35 -15.02 -17.88 -5.71
C VAL A 35 -14.22 -18.22 -4.46
N GLY A 36 -14.33 -19.48 -4.02
CA GLY A 36 -13.55 -20.02 -2.90
C GLY A 36 -14.20 -19.89 -1.51
N ASN A 37 -15.42 -19.33 -1.41
CA ASN A 37 -16.09 -19.14 -0.13
C ASN A 37 -17.39 -19.97 -0.06
N ASP A 38 -17.34 -21.09 0.65
CA ASP A 38 -18.53 -21.86 1.08
C ASP A 38 -19.23 -21.13 2.25
N VAL A 39 -19.47 -19.82 2.09
CA VAL A 39 -20.04 -18.97 3.14
C VAL A 39 -21.55 -19.18 3.14
N LYS A 40 -21.97 -20.18 3.93
CA LYS A 40 -23.38 -20.56 4.10
C LYS A 40 -24.21 -19.54 4.89
N LYS A 41 -23.59 -18.51 5.46
CA LYS A 41 -24.22 -17.52 6.35
C LYS A 41 -23.80 -16.10 6.01
N ALA A 42 -24.77 -15.21 5.85
CA ALA A 42 -24.55 -13.80 5.52
C ALA A 42 -23.64 -13.08 6.54
N ASP A 43 -23.77 -13.41 7.83
CA ASP A 43 -22.97 -12.79 8.90
C ASP A 43 -21.46 -13.01 8.73
N GLU A 44 -21.06 -14.19 8.24
CA GLU A 44 -19.64 -14.50 8.01
C GLU A 44 -19.11 -13.77 6.76
N ALA A 45 -19.94 -13.64 5.73
CA ALA A 45 -19.61 -12.86 4.53
C ALA A 45 -19.44 -11.37 4.88
N GLU A 46 -20.32 -10.83 5.72
CA GLU A 46 -20.23 -9.45 6.23
C GLU A 46 -18.93 -9.23 7.00
N ARG A 47 -18.61 -10.12 7.93
CA ARG A 47 -17.38 -10.03 8.73
C ARG A 47 -16.13 -10.05 7.84
N GLN A 48 -16.06 -10.98 6.90
CA GLN A 48 -14.93 -11.07 5.97
C GLN A 48 -14.81 -9.83 5.09
N ALA A 49 -15.93 -9.29 4.57
CA ALA A 49 -15.93 -8.04 3.81
C ALA A 49 -15.35 -6.87 4.62
N ILE A 50 -15.76 -6.73 5.88
CA ILE A 50 -15.26 -5.67 6.77
C ILE A 50 -13.75 -5.83 7.03
N GLU A 51 -13.26 -7.05 7.27
CA GLU A 51 -11.85 -7.30 7.54
C GLU A 51 -10.97 -7.02 6.32
N GLU A 52 -11.40 -7.39 5.11
CA GLU A 52 -10.68 -7.08 3.87
C GLU A 52 -10.68 -5.57 3.58
N LEU A 53 -11.79 -4.87 3.78
CA LEU A 53 -11.85 -3.42 3.62
C LEU A 53 -10.96 -2.67 4.62
N ARG A 54 -10.90 -3.13 5.87
CA ARG A 54 -9.99 -2.55 6.89
C ARG A 54 -8.53 -2.73 6.50
N ARG A 55 -8.15 -3.93 6.05
CA ARG A 55 -6.78 -4.21 5.57
C ARG A 55 -6.43 -3.36 4.36
N MET A 56 -7.33 -3.28 3.38
CA MET A 56 -7.16 -2.42 2.21
C MET A 56 -6.98 -0.95 2.62
N GLY A 57 -7.79 -0.45 3.56
CA GLY A 57 -7.66 0.93 4.07
C GLY A 57 -6.28 1.21 4.66
N ASN A 58 -5.73 0.29 5.47
CA ASN A 58 -4.39 0.43 6.04
C ASN A 58 -3.29 0.45 4.97
N GLU A 59 -3.39 -0.40 3.95
CA GLU A 59 -2.43 -0.45 2.85
C GLU A 59 -2.46 0.83 2.01
N VAL A 60 -3.66 1.32 1.68
CA VAL A 60 -3.84 2.59 0.96
C VAL A 60 -3.20 3.76 1.72
N LEU A 61 -3.42 3.84 3.04
CA LEU A 61 -2.84 4.89 3.88
C LEU A 61 -1.31 4.78 3.97
N THR A 62 -0.78 3.56 4.05
CA THR A 62 0.66 3.29 4.13
C THR A 62 1.37 3.65 2.81
N ASP A 63 0.80 3.24 1.69
CA ASP A 63 1.32 3.57 0.36
C ASP A 63 1.23 5.08 0.06
N TRP A 64 0.15 5.72 0.50
CA TRP A 64 0.00 7.17 0.38
C TRP A 64 1.05 7.93 1.19
N ALA A 65 1.27 7.53 2.45
CA ALA A 65 2.30 8.12 3.30
C ALA A 65 3.70 7.95 2.70
N SER A 66 4.02 6.75 2.20
CA SER A 66 5.29 6.44 1.57
C SER A 66 5.55 7.29 0.33
N GLN A 67 4.56 7.44 -0.55
CA GLN A 67 4.67 8.31 -1.74
C GLN A 67 4.78 9.79 -1.37
N ARG A 68 4.09 10.23 -0.30
CA ARG A 68 4.18 11.61 0.19
C ARG A 68 5.58 11.92 0.72
N LEU A 69 6.20 10.98 1.42
CA LEU A 69 7.58 11.08 1.90
C LEU A 69 8.56 11.19 0.73
N VAL A 70 8.50 10.28 -0.25
CA VAL A 70 9.37 10.34 -1.44
C VAL A 70 9.23 11.66 -2.19
N ARG A 71 7.99 12.14 -2.39
CA ARG A 71 7.76 13.42 -3.06
C ARG A 71 8.30 14.60 -2.26
N SER A 72 8.07 14.60 -0.94
CA SER A 72 8.60 15.63 -0.06
C SER A 72 10.12 15.66 -0.04
N GLU A 73 10.78 14.50 -0.12
CA GLU A 73 12.23 14.39 -0.18
C GLU A 73 12.79 14.92 -1.51
N GLU A 74 12.13 14.61 -2.63
CA GLU A 74 12.49 15.15 -3.95
C GLU A 74 12.34 16.69 -3.98
N GLU A 75 11.23 17.21 -3.47
CA GLU A 75 10.97 18.65 -3.35
C GLU A 75 11.99 19.36 -2.45
N LEU A 76 12.37 18.74 -1.33
CA LEU A 76 13.41 19.26 -0.43
C LEU A 76 14.81 19.20 -1.06
N ARG A 77 15.12 18.14 -1.82
CA ARG A 77 16.39 18.01 -2.53
C ARG A 77 16.56 19.07 -3.61
N VAL A 78 15.49 19.41 -4.32
CA VAL A 78 15.47 20.46 -5.34
C VAL A 78 15.52 21.86 -4.73
N SER A 79 14.76 22.11 -3.65
CA SER A 79 14.69 23.44 -3.03
C SER A 79 15.86 23.76 -2.10
N GLN A 80 16.48 22.75 -1.47
CA GLN A 80 17.55 22.91 -0.50
C GLN A 80 18.64 21.82 -0.67
N PRO A 81 19.53 21.94 -1.66
CA PRO A 81 20.54 20.92 -1.97
C PRO A 81 21.59 20.69 -0.86
N LYS A 82 21.60 21.51 0.21
CA LYS A 82 22.47 21.35 1.38
C LYS A 82 21.84 20.52 2.51
N VAL A 83 20.57 20.15 2.42
CA VAL A 83 19.88 19.34 3.43
C VAL A 83 20.23 17.86 3.22
N GLN A 84 20.87 17.24 4.22
CA GLN A 84 21.17 15.81 4.21
C GLN A 84 20.09 15.02 4.95
N ARG A 85 19.80 13.80 4.46
CA ARG A 85 18.93 12.86 5.16
C ARG A 85 19.53 12.53 6.54
N SER A 86 18.72 12.69 7.58
CA SER A 86 19.06 12.17 8.91
C SER A 86 18.85 10.64 8.88
N GLY A 87 19.94 9.89 8.73
CA GLY A 87 19.89 8.43 8.88
C GLY A 87 19.70 8.03 10.34
N GLU A 88 19.00 6.92 10.58
CA GLU A 88 18.94 6.31 11.91
C GLU A 88 20.37 5.94 12.36
N LYS A 89 20.75 6.45 13.53
CA LYS A 89 22.05 6.16 14.13
C LYS A 89 22.04 4.72 14.63
N ASN A 90 22.65 3.81 13.88
CA ASN A 90 22.97 2.48 14.38
C ASN A 90 24.09 2.59 15.43
N PHE A 91 23.73 2.86 16.69
CA PHE A 91 24.66 2.80 17.81
C PHE A 91 25.08 1.35 18.04
N ILE A 92 26.17 0.93 17.41
CA ILE A 92 26.89 -0.30 17.77
C ILE A 92 27.88 0.11 18.86
N GLY A 93 27.39 0.29 20.08
CA GLY A 93 28.25 0.63 21.22
C GLY A 93 29.32 -0.44 21.39
N THR A 94 30.59 -0.11 21.15
CA THR A 94 31.72 -0.95 21.54
C THR A 94 31.75 -1.03 23.06
N LEU A 95 31.37 -2.18 23.61
CA LEU A 95 31.54 -2.52 25.02
C LEU A 95 33.04 -2.72 25.26
N HIS A 96 33.71 -1.68 25.76
CA HIS A 96 35.11 -1.74 26.16
C HIS A 96 35.16 -2.51 27.50
N LEU A 97 35.50 -3.80 27.43
CA LEU A 97 35.75 -4.63 28.60
C LEU A 97 37.23 -4.47 28.99
N GLU A 98 37.51 -3.58 29.95
CA GLU A 98 38.83 -3.53 30.59
C GLU A 98 39.04 -4.77 31.47
N LYS A 99 40.28 -5.25 31.47
CA LYS A 99 40.79 -6.43 32.16
C LYS A 99 41.26 -6.10 33.56
#